data_AF-A0A1Z4JEB6-F1
#
_entry.id   AF-A0A1Z4JEB6-F1
#
_cell.length_a   1.000
_cell.length_b   1.000
_cell.length_c   1.000
_cell.angle_alpha   90.00
_cell.angle_beta   90.00
_cell.angle_gamma   90.00
#
_symmetry.space_group_name_H-M   'P 1'
#
loop_
_entity.id
_entity.type
_entity.pdbx_description
1 polymer ?
#
loop_
_entity_poly.entity_id
_entity_poly.type
_entity_poly.pdbx_seq_one_letter_code
_entity_poly.pdbx_strand_id
1 'polypeptide(L)'
;MKFVKGLLSVTALSAIAIISHTGSAQAISFSITHGAPGAGGVTNQGAYSDLQLPGTKTVDFNSGSVPTTGFAKYSFQKNNGSSSVRSDVWAPAGVSGQVNTSKYLAVFAGNDVTIDLANHLDYFGINWGAMSPGNVFSFFDGNRLIQTIGYNDVNPLAEVRASQHGNEGNGFVHFTATQKNQYFNRIVISQIGGGGFESDNHSFRMASVPEPTAILGLTAVGGALLLKRKKQTQIEE
;
A
#
# COMPACT_ATOMS: atom_id res chain seq x y z
N MET A 1 -22.95 -52.31 -7.06
CA MET A 1 -21.63 -51.85 -6.59
C MET A 1 -21.48 -50.38 -6.99
N LYS A 2 -21.32 -49.49 -6.00
CA LYS A 2 -21.25 -48.02 -6.14
C LYS A 2 -19.86 -47.59 -6.61
N PHE A 3 -19.74 -46.57 -7.46
CA PHE A 3 -18.54 -45.73 -7.52
C PHE A 3 -18.93 -44.28 -7.81
N VAL A 4 -18.86 -43.46 -6.75
CA VAL A 4 -18.94 -42.00 -6.80
C VAL A 4 -17.53 -41.49 -7.07
N LYS A 5 -17.34 -40.70 -8.13
CA LYS A 5 -16.07 -40.00 -8.39
C LYS A 5 -16.04 -38.74 -7.53
N GLY A 6 -15.20 -38.76 -6.49
CA GLY A 6 -14.85 -37.57 -5.71
C GLY A 6 -13.87 -36.70 -6.49
N LEU A 7 -14.21 -35.43 -6.69
CA LEU A 7 -13.33 -34.40 -7.21
C LEU A 7 -12.52 -33.84 -6.03
N LEU A 8 -11.21 -34.08 -6.03
CA LEU A 8 -10.28 -33.50 -5.05
C LEU A 8 -9.94 -32.08 -5.51
N SER A 9 -10.50 -31.07 -4.84
CA SER A 9 -10.04 -29.69 -4.92
C SER A 9 -8.72 -29.56 -4.15
N VAL A 10 -7.64 -29.26 -4.87
CA VAL A 10 -6.36 -28.87 -4.26
C VAL A 10 -6.41 -27.36 -4.02
N THR A 11 -6.74 -26.96 -2.81
CA THR A 11 -6.49 -25.59 -2.33
C THR A 11 -5.01 -25.44 -2.03
N ALA A 12 -4.28 -24.71 -2.86
CA ALA A 12 -2.92 -24.27 -2.54
C ALA A 12 -2.99 -23.26 -1.39
N LEU A 13 -2.55 -23.66 -0.19
CA LEU A 13 -2.26 -22.74 0.90
C LEU A 13 -0.95 -22.02 0.56
N SER A 14 -1.04 -20.77 0.10
CA SER A 14 0.13 -19.90 0.04
C SER A 14 0.57 -19.57 1.46
N ALA A 15 1.83 -19.88 1.80
CA ALA A 15 2.40 -19.54 3.10
C ALA A 15 2.64 -18.02 3.16
N ILE A 16 1.87 -17.31 3.99
CA ILE A 16 2.12 -15.90 4.30
C ILE A 16 3.25 -15.87 5.34
N ALA A 17 4.47 -15.53 4.93
CA ALA A 17 5.54 -15.23 5.85
C ALA A 17 5.33 -13.82 6.44
N ILE A 18 4.70 -13.73 7.61
CA ILE A 18 4.58 -12.47 8.36
C ILE A 18 5.84 -12.33 9.21
N ILE A 19 6.86 -11.63 8.72
CA ILE A 19 8.00 -11.22 9.54
C ILE A 19 7.74 -9.80 10.03
N SER A 20 7.17 -9.68 11.23
CA SER A 20 7.06 -8.40 11.92
C SER A 20 8.44 -7.99 12.44
N HIS A 21 9.07 -7.01 11.79
CA HIS A 21 10.23 -6.32 12.37
C HIS A 21 9.75 -5.54 13.61
N THR A 22 9.86 -6.14 14.80
CA THR A 22 9.53 -5.49 16.07
C THR A 22 10.68 -4.59 16.53
N GLY A 23 10.87 -3.47 15.83
CA GLY A 23 11.68 -2.34 16.26
C GLY A 23 10.77 -1.21 16.73
N SER A 24 10.52 -1.13 18.04
CA SER A 24 9.63 -0.16 18.72
C SER A 24 8.13 -0.30 18.40
N ALA A 25 7.27 -0.11 19.41
CA ALA A 25 5.81 -0.20 19.30
C ALA A 25 5.16 0.92 18.43
N GLN A 26 5.94 1.60 17.59
CA GLN A 26 5.58 2.81 16.84
C GLN A 26 5.78 2.69 15.32
N ALA A 27 6.18 1.52 14.80
CA ALA A 27 6.51 1.34 13.39
C ALA A 27 5.35 0.77 12.56
N ILE A 28 5.24 1.23 11.31
CA ILE A 28 4.50 0.56 10.23
C ILE A 28 5.16 -0.81 9.98
N SER A 29 4.34 -1.85 9.98
CA SER A 29 4.77 -3.20 9.62
C SER A 29 4.73 -3.39 8.10
N PHE A 30 5.56 -4.26 7.55
CA PHE A 30 5.44 -4.65 6.15
C PHE A 30 5.61 -6.16 5.93
N SER A 31 5.05 -6.65 4.83
CA SER A 31 5.27 -8.00 4.29
C SER A 31 5.37 -7.93 2.77
N ILE A 32 5.92 -8.97 2.15
CA ILE A 32 6.00 -9.11 0.70
C ILE A 32 5.38 -10.44 0.29
N THR A 33 4.59 -10.43 -0.78
CA THR A 33 3.98 -11.61 -1.38
C THR A 33 4.25 -11.61 -2.88
N HIS A 34 3.80 -12.67 -3.56
CA HIS A 34 3.76 -12.71 -5.02
C HIS A 34 2.61 -11.81 -5.56
N GLY A 35 1.70 -11.38 -4.70
CA GLY A 35 0.46 -10.72 -5.08
C GLY A 35 -0.52 -11.66 -5.82
N ALA A 36 -1.50 -11.05 -6.47
CA ALA A 36 -2.53 -11.72 -7.26
C ALA A 36 -2.47 -11.27 -8.73
N PRO A 37 -2.90 -12.11 -9.68
CA PRO A 37 -3.08 -11.67 -11.05
C PRO A 37 -4.18 -10.60 -11.14
N GLY A 38 -4.16 -9.83 -12.22
CA GLY A 38 -5.23 -8.89 -12.53
C GLY A 38 -6.57 -9.59 -12.81
N ALA A 39 -7.62 -8.77 -12.99
CA ALA A 39 -8.96 -9.26 -13.29
C ALA A 39 -8.95 -10.28 -14.45
N GLY A 40 -9.65 -11.40 -14.27
CA GLY A 40 -9.67 -12.48 -15.27
C GLY A 40 -8.39 -13.32 -15.36
N GLY A 41 -7.45 -13.17 -14.41
CA GLY A 41 -6.20 -13.94 -14.38
C GLY A 41 -5.10 -13.36 -15.24
N VAL A 42 -5.18 -12.07 -15.59
CA VAL A 42 -4.18 -11.37 -16.41
C VAL A 42 -2.87 -11.22 -15.62
N THR A 43 -1.76 -11.73 -16.18
CA THR A 43 -0.45 -11.76 -15.49
C THR A 43 0.57 -10.76 -16.03
N ASN A 44 0.29 -10.07 -17.13
CA ASN A 44 1.21 -9.16 -17.81
C ASN A 44 0.89 -7.66 -17.55
N GLN A 45 0.29 -7.37 -16.40
CA GLN A 45 -0.07 -6.01 -15.94
C GLN A 45 0.45 -5.75 -14.51
N GLY A 46 1.54 -6.43 -14.14
CA GLY A 46 2.04 -6.47 -12.77
C GLY A 46 1.16 -7.32 -11.84
N ALA A 47 1.62 -7.50 -10.61
CA ALA A 47 0.85 -8.11 -9.54
C ALA A 47 -0.09 -7.07 -8.91
N TYR A 48 -1.23 -7.54 -8.40
CA TYR A 48 -2.18 -6.77 -7.60
C TYR A 48 -2.16 -7.27 -6.15
N SER A 49 -2.77 -6.51 -5.24
CA SER A 49 -2.91 -6.92 -3.84
C SER A 49 -3.67 -8.26 -3.75
N ASP A 50 -3.04 -9.27 -3.15
CA ASP A 50 -3.67 -10.53 -2.77
C ASP A 50 -4.44 -10.43 -1.44
N LEU A 51 -4.25 -9.33 -0.70
CA LEU A 51 -5.09 -8.99 0.44
C LEU A 51 -6.44 -8.43 -0.02
N GLN A 52 -7.52 -9.14 0.28
CA GLN A 52 -8.90 -8.72 0.02
C GLN A 52 -9.42 -7.80 1.13
N LEU A 53 -8.79 -6.65 1.33
CA LEU A 53 -9.22 -5.69 2.34
C LEU A 53 -10.40 -4.85 1.83
N PRO A 54 -11.57 -4.85 2.48
CA PRO A 54 -12.73 -4.06 2.06
C PRO A 54 -12.40 -2.56 1.98
N GLY A 55 -12.95 -1.89 0.96
CA GLY A 55 -12.75 -0.46 0.75
C GLY A 55 -11.39 -0.08 0.16
N THR A 56 -10.56 -1.06 -0.22
CA THR A 56 -9.29 -0.80 -0.90
C THR A 56 -9.53 -0.28 -2.31
N LYS A 57 -8.79 0.77 -2.69
CA LYS A 57 -8.78 1.34 -4.03
C LYS A 57 -7.40 1.16 -4.64
N THR A 58 -7.34 0.72 -5.90
CA THR A 58 -6.08 0.59 -6.62
C THR A 58 -5.94 1.70 -7.65
N VAL A 59 -4.76 2.30 -7.71
CA VAL A 59 -4.29 3.15 -8.80
C VAL A 59 -3.31 2.33 -9.62
N ASP A 60 -3.68 2.03 -10.86
CA ASP A 60 -2.75 1.59 -11.89
C ASP A 60 -2.30 2.78 -12.75
N PHE A 61 -1.30 2.56 -13.61
CA PHE A 61 -0.75 3.60 -14.48
C PHE A 61 -1.08 3.39 -15.96
N ASN A 62 -2.03 2.51 -16.29
CA ASN A 62 -2.35 2.13 -17.67
C ASN A 62 -2.80 3.32 -18.55
N SER A 63 -3.40 4.34 -17.93
CA SER A 63 -3.75 5.60 -18.60
C SER A 63 -2.53 6.34 -19.18
N GLY A 64 -1.33 6.10 -18.64
CA GLY A 64 -0.09 6.80 -19.01
C GLY A 64 0.18 8.05 -18.19
N SER A 65 -0.58 8.29 -17.12
CA SER A 65 -0.37 9.43 -16.22
C SER A 65 -0.69 9.05 -14.78
N VAL A 66 -0.06 9.76 -13.85
CA VAL A 66 -0.39 9.68 -12.43
C VAL A 66 -1.61 10.56 -12.11
N PRO A 67 -2.47 10.19 -11.14
CA PRO A 67 -3.54 11.08 -10.69
C PRO A 67 -2.97 12.34 -10.03
N THR A 68 -3.33 13.52 -10.53
CA THR A 68 -2.93 14.81 -9.95
C THR A 68 -4.05 15.49 -9.16
N THR A 69 -5.17 14.79 -8.98
CA THR A 69 -6.32 15.19 -8.16
C THR A 69 -6.95 13.96 -7.51
N GLY A 70 -7.93 14.16 -6.62
CA GLY A 70 -8.66 13.07 -5.98
C GLY A 70 -8.02 12.58 -4.68
N PHE A 71 -8.27 11.32 -4.33
CA PHE A 71 -7.93 10.79 -3.01
C PHE A 71 -6.43 10.49 -2.82
N ALA A 72 -5.70 10.22 -3.91
CA ALA A 72 -4.26 9.97 -3.93
C ALA A 72 -3.65 10.82 -5.04
N LYS A 73 -3.07 11.97 -4.66
CA LYS A 73 -2.51 12.96 -5.57
C LYS A 73 -1.01 12.77 -5.66
N TYR A 74 -0.52 12.51 -6.86
CA TYR A 74 0.89 12.33 -7.16
C TYR A 74 1.50 13.63 -7.65
N SER A 75 2.75 13.87 -7.25
CA SER A 75 3.55 14.99 -7.74
C SER A 75 5.03 14.59 -7.80
N PHE A 76 5.65 14.79 -8.96
CA PHE A 76 7.09 14.58 -9.12
C PHE A 76 7.85 15.81 -8.62
N GLN A 77 8.90 15.60 -7.85
CA GLN A 77 9.70 16.69 -7.31
C GLN A 77 10.36 17.52 -8.42
N LYS A 78 10.88 16.85 -9.45
CA LYS A 78 11.44 17.48 -10.65
C LYS A 78 10.53 17.19 -11.84
N ASN A 79 9.89 18.22 -12.36
CA ASN A 79 9.04 18.15 -13.56
C ASN A 79 9.84 18.27 -14.86
N ASN A 80 10.99 17.59 -14.93
CA ASN A 80 11.88 17.59 -16.11
C ASN A 80 11.72 16.32 -16.98
N GLY A 81 10.73 15.48 -16.66
CA GLY A 81 10.44 14.24 -17.39
C GLY A 81 11.35 13.05 -17.04
N SER A 82 12.36 13.24 -16.17
CA SER A 82 13.25 12.15 -15.78
C SER A 82 12.51 11.04 -15.05
N SER A 83 11.60 11.39 -14.14
CA SER A 83 10.69 10.46 -13.46
C SER A 83 9.28 10.65 -14.02
N SER A 84 8.60 9.57 -14.37
CA SER A 84 7.33 9.60 -15.11
C SER A 84 6.65 8.24 -15.14
N VAL A 85 5.47 8.17 -15.75
CA VAL A 85 4.87 6.90 -16.15
C VAL A 85 5.51 6.43 -17.45
N ARG A 86 5.96 5.18 -17.50
CA ARG A 86 6.77 4.60 -18.59
C ARG A 86 6.16 3.30 -19.10
N SER A 87 6.68 2.83 -20.23
CA SER A 87 6.23 1.61 -20.92
C SER A 87 7.44 0.96 -21.59
N ASP A 88 8.25 0.28 -20.79
CA ASP A 88 9.45 -0.43 -21.24
C ASP A 88 9.67 -1.70 -20.39
N VAL A 89 10.81 -2.36 -20.59
CA VAL A 89 11.13 -3.66 -19.99
C VAL A 89 11.25 -3.65 -18.47
N TRP A 90 11.29 -2.48 -17.83
CA TRP A 90 11.49 -2.34 -16.38
C TRP A 90 10.19 -2.31 -15.58
N ALA A 91 9.05 -2.52 -16.24
CA ALA A 91 7.75 -2.60 -15.58
C ALA A 91 7.75 -3.73 -14.52
N PRO A 92 7.29 -3.46 -13.28
CA PRO A 92 7.25 -4.47 -12.21
C PRO A 92 6.56 -5.74 -12.64
N ALA A 93 7.21 -6.88 -12.41
CA ALA A 93 6.78 -8.16 -12.95
C ALA A 93 5.42 -8.62 -12.39
N GLY A 94 4.81 -9.58 -13.07
CA GLY A 94 3.63 -10.30 -12.56
C GLY A 94 3.96 -11.27 -11.42
N VAL A 95 2.92 -11.97 -10.94
CA VAL A 95 2.97 -12.83 -9.75
C VAL A 95 4.06 -13.89 -9.72
N SER A 96 4.53 -14.35 -10.88
CA SER A 96 5.57 -15.38 -11.01
C SER A 96 6.70 -14.91 -11.92
N GLY A 97 6.95 -13.59 -11.96
CA GLY A 97 8.01 -13.00 -12.79
C GLY A 97 7.63 -12.84 -14.26
N GLN A 98 6.35 -12.94 -14.62
CA GLN A 98 5.89 -12.68 -15.98
C GLN A 98 6.26 -11.25 -16.39
N VAL A 99 6.65 -11.07 -17.65
CA VAL A 99 6.94 -9.74 -18.22
C VAL A 99 5.67 -8.91 -18.18
N ASN A 100 5.75 -7.78 -17.48
CA ASN A 100 4.70 -6.79 -17.47
C ASN A 100 4.82 -5.92 -18.72
N THR A 101 3.73 -5.80 -19.48
CA THR A 101 3.66 -4.98 -20.70
C THR A 101 2.76 -3.75 -20.51
N SER A 102 2.26 -3.52 -19.28
CA SER A 102 1.52 -2.32 -18.90
C SER A 102 2.45 -1.11 -18.76
N LYS A 103 1.82 0.02 -18.48
CA LYS A 103 2.53 1.23 -18.06
C LYS A 103 2.69 1.22 -16.54
N TYR A 104 3.79 1.77 -16.07
CA TYR A 104 4.17 1.76 -14.66
C TYR A 104 4.80 3.09 -14.25
N LEU A 105 4.87 3.38 -12.96
CA LEU A 105 5.53 4.56 -12.41
C LEU A 105 7.02 4.30 -12.21
N ALA A 106 7.86 5.23 -12.64
CA ALA A 106 9.30 5.18 -12.41
C ALA A 106 9.85 6.47 -11.77
N VAL A 107 10.69 6.31 -10.74
CA VAL A 107 11.45 7.40 -10.09
C VAL A 107 12.94 7.17 -10.28
N PHE A 108 13.65 8.11 -10.88
CA PHE A 108 15.09 7.96 -11.16
C PHE A 108 15.97 8.74 -10.19
N ALA A 109 17.25 8.36 -10.12
CA ALA A 109 18.29 8.93 -9.26
C ALA A 109 18.15 10.43 -8.95
N GLY A 110 18.15 10.74 -7.66
CA GLY A 110 18.07 12.08 -7.10
C GLY A 110 16.69 12.73 -7.23
N ASN A 111 15.62 11.96 -7.45
CA ASN A 111 14.25 12.46 -7.52
C ASN A 111 13.32 11.68 -6.59
N ASP A 112 12.19 12.32 -6.33
CA ASP A 112 11.08 11.77 -5.57
C ASP A 112 9.76 11.89 -6.34
N VAL A 113 8.83 10.98 -6.06
CA VAL A 113 7.39 11.23 -6.23
C VAL A 113 6.73 11.26 -4.86
N THR A 114 5.90 12.29 -4.64
CA THR A 114 5.08 12.42 -3.43
C THR A 114 3.64 12.05 -3.77
N ILE A 115 3.04 11.22 -2.91
CA ILE A 115 1.63 10.85 -2.92
C ILE A 115 0.97 11.52 -1.71
N ASP A 116 0.23 12.61 -1.94
CA ASP A 116 -0.60 13.23 -0.91
C ASP A 116 -1.97 12.56 -0.87
N LEU A 117 -2.43 12.17 0.31
CA LEU A 117 -3.66 11.43 0.51
C LEU A 117 -4.72 12.31 1.14
N ALA A 118 -5.94 12.26 0.63
CA ALA A 118 -7.05 13.07 1.14
C ALA A 118 -7.48 12.68 2.56
N ASN A 119 -7.18 11.45 2.97
CA ASN A 119 -7.47 10.90 4.30
C ASN A 119 -6.27 10.09 4.79
N HIS A 120 -6.19 9.88 6.10
CA HIS A 120 -5.27 8.92 6.69
C HIS A 120 -5.56 7.49 6.20
N LEU A 121 -4.49 6.77 5.90
CA LEU A 121 -4.52 5.37 5.55
C LEU A 121 -3.96 4.53 6.68
N ASP A 122 -4.48 3.31 6.78
CA ASP A 122 -3.92 2.25 7.61
C ASP A 122 -3.24 1.15 6.77
N TYR A 123 -3.32 1.24 5.44
CA TYR A 123 -2.71 0.30 4.52
C TYR A 123 -2.34 0.94 3.19
N PHE A 124 -1.14 0.60 2.71
CA PHE A 124 -0.63 0.85 1.37
C PHE A 124 0.00 -0.42 0.81
N GLY A 125 -0.42 -0.81 -0.38
CA GLY A 125 0.13 -1.94 -1.13
C GLY A 125 0.74 -1.46 -2.44
N ILE A 126 1.79 -2.12 -2.91
CA ILE A 126 2.50 -1.74 -4.14
C ILE A 126 3.11 -2.95 -4.82
N ASN A 127 2.95 -3.08 -6.14
CA ASN A 127 3.81 -3.96 -6.91
C ASN A 127 5.14 -3.26 -7.15
N TRP A 128 6.18 -3.66 -6.42
CA TRP A 128 7.52 -3.09 -6.55
C TRP A 128 8.39 -4.06 -7.32
N GLY A 129 8.93 -3.59 -8.44
CA GLY A 129 9.84 -4.37 -9.28
C GLY A 129 11.19 -3.70 -9.44
N ALA A 130 12.12 -4.42 -10.07
CA ALA A 130 13.49 -3.96 -10.33
C ALA A 130 14.13 -3.34 -9.06
N MET A 131 13.87 -3.98 -7.91
CA MET A 131 14.29 -3.46 -6.61
C MET A 131 15.81 -3.22 -6.62
N SER A 132 16.22 -1.98 -6.41
CA SER A 132 17.62 -1.57 -6.51
C SER A 132 18.07 -0.74 -5.30
N PRO A 133 19.38 -0.73 -4.97
CA PRO A 133 19.91 0.14 -3.92
C PRO A 133 19.54 1.62 -4.16
N GLY A 134 19.26 2.33 -3.06
CA GLY A 134 18.81 3.72 -3.11
C GLY A 134 17.29 3.90 -3.15
N ASN A 135 16.53 2.84 -3.43
CA ASN A 135 15.08 2.86 -3.39
C ASN A 135 14.60 3.01 -1.95
N VAL A 136 13.74 4.01 -1.69
CA VAL A 136 13.27 4.34 -0.35
C VAL A 136 11.80 4.77 -0.35
N PHE A 137 11.03 4.21 0.58
CA PHE A 137 9.74 4.74 1.00
C PHE A 137 9.88 5.56 2.28
N SER A 138 9.19 6.68 2.34
CA SER A 138 9.00 7.43 3.58
C SER A 138 7.52 7.73 3.80
N PHE A 139 7.01 7.37 4.97
CA PHE A 139 5.61 7.54 5.37
C PHE A 139 5.48 8.69 6.35
N PHE A 140 4.51 9.57 6.14
CA PHE A 140 4.31 10.78 6.93
C PHE A 140 2.87 10.96 7.40
N ASP A 141 2.74 11.61 8.55
CA ASP A 141 1.51 12.23 9.04
C ASP A 141 1.71 13.76 9.01
N GLY A 142 1.21 14.39 7.95
CA GLY A 142 1.55 15.77 7.59
C GLY A 142 3.05 15.91 7.36
N ASN A 143 3.72 16.69 8.21
CA ASN A 143 5.17 16.91 8.16
C ASN A 143 5.97 15.96 9.05
N ARG A 144 5.30 15.15 9.89
CA ARG A 144 5.98 14.21 10.79
C ARG A 144 6.31 12.93 10.06
N LEU A 145 7.60 12.61 9.95
CA LEU A 145 8.05 11.30 9.48
C LEU A 145 7.63 10.23 10.48
N ILE A 146 6.94 9.20 10.00
CA ILE A 146 6.57 8.02 10.78
C ILE A 146 7.68 6.98 10.66
N GLN A 147 8.03 6.63 9.41
CA GLN A 147 9.02 5.60 9.14
C GLN A 147 9.57 5.72 7.72
N THR A 148 10.82 5.27 7.57
CA THR A 148 11.48 5.04 6.30
C THR A 148 11.73 3.54 6.14
N ILE A 149 11.42 2.99 4.97
CA ILE A 149 11.65 1.58 4.62
C ILE A 149 12.34 1.57 3.25
N GLY A 150 13.49 0.89 3.16
CA GLY A 150 14.32 0.90 1.97
C GLY A 150 14.52 -0.47 1.34
N TYR A 151 15.26 -0.46 0.23
CA TYR A 151 15.71 -1.66 -0.48
C TYR A 151 16.26 -2.76 0.44
N ASN A 152 17.14 -2.41 1.39
CA ASN A 152 17.79 -3.38 2.27
C ASN A 152 16.81 -4.07 3.22
N ASP A 153 15.66 -3.46 3.52
CA ASP A 153 14.64 -4.05 4.39
C ASP A 153 13.76 -5.04 3.62
N VAL A 154 13.46 -4.73 2.35
CA VAL A 154 12.45 -5.46 1.54
C VAL A 154 13.06 -6.49 0.60
N ASN A 155 14.11 -6.14 -0.14
CA ASN A 155 14.66 -7.01 -1.19
C ASN A 155 15.15 -8.39 -0.69
N PRO A 156 15.70 -8.55 0.53
CA PRO A 156 16.04 -9.88 1.05
C PRO A 156 14.84 -10.83 1.17
N LEU A 157 13.62 -10.29 1.27
CA LEU A 157 12.38 -11.06 1.39
C LEU A 157 11.69 -11.30 0.03
N ALA A 158 12.18 -10.68 -1.05
CA ALA A 158 11.61 -10.82 -2.38
C ALA A 158 11.95 -12.20 -2.98
N GLU A 159 10.92 -13.04 -3.14
CA GLU A 159 11.03 -14.36 -3.75
C GLU A 159 10.99 -14.31 -5.28
N VAL A 160 10.26 -13.34 -5.85
CA VAL A 160 10.17 -13.20 -7.32
C VAL A 160 11.42 -12.50 -7.83
N ARG A 161 12.12 -13.15 -8.76
CA ARG A 161 13.31 -12.65 -9.44
C ARG A 161 13.04 -12.63 -10.93
N ALA A 162 12.98 -11.44 -11.51
CA ALA A 162 12.57 -11.26 -12.90
C ALA A 162 13.79 -11.20 -13.83
N SER A 163 13.87 -12.10 -14.80
CA SER A 163 15.02 -12.21 -15.71
C SER A 163 15.27 -10.95 -16.55
N GLN A 164 14.20 -10.26 -16.95
CA GLN A 164 14.29 -9.02 -17.73
C GLN A 164 14.85 -7.83 -16.93
N HIS A 165 14.87 -7.93 -15.60
CA HIS A 165 15.50 -6.97 -14.69
C HIS A 165 16.85 -7.49 -14.15
N GLY A 166 17.53 -8.41 -14.86
CA GLY A 166 18.79 -8.97 -14.39
C GLY A 166 18.68 -9.78 -13.09
N ASN A 167 17.51 -10.36 -12.81
CA ASN A 167 17.16 -11.07 -11.57
C ASN A 167 17.04 -10.18 -10.32
N GLU A 168 16.77 -8.89 -10.49
CA GLU A 168 16.41 -8.02 -9.37
C GLU A 168 15.09 -8.46 -8.69
N GLY A 169 14.92 -8.04 -7.44
CA GLY A 169 13.76 -8.38 -6.63
C GLY A 169 12.48 -7.79 -7.17
N ASN A 170 11.40 -8.55 -7.12
CA ASN A 170 10.04 -8.13 -7.43
C ASN A 170 9.09 -8.68 -6.37
N GLY A 171 7.94 -8.04 -6.21
CA GLY A 171 6.83 -8.58 -5.43
C GLY A 171 5.81 -7.51 -5.04
N PHE A 172 4.70 -7.97 -4.48
CA PHE A 172 3.69 -7.09 -3.94
C PHE A 172 3.98 -6.83 -2.45
N VAL A 173 4.31 -5.58 -2.12
CA VAL A 173 4.68 -5.18 -0.76
C VAL A 173 3.47 -4.55 -0.09
N HIS A 174 3.17 -5.02 1.12
CA HIS A 174 2.08 -4.56 1.96
C HIS A 174 2.64 -3.79 3.14
N PHE A 175 2.29 -2.52 3.27
CA PHE A 175 2.58 -1.69 4.43
C PHE A 175 1.31 -1.52 5.26
N THR A 176 1.36 -1.90 6.54
CA THR A 176 0.20 -1.91 7.44
C THR A 176 0.51 -1.15 8.72
N ALA A 177 -0.32 -0.15 9.00
CA ALA A 177 -0.35 0.58 10.26
C ALA A 177 -1.46 0.00 11.15
N THR A 178 -1.08 -0.52 12.31
CA THR A 178 -2.02 -1.18 13.25
C THR A 178 -2.49 -0.26 14.38
N GLN A 179 -1.81 0.88 14.55
CA GLN A 179 -2.11 1.86 15.58
C GLN A 179 -2.31 3.25 14.97
N LYS A 180 -3.17 4.09 15.58
CA LYS A 180 -3.54 5.41 15.02
C LYS A 180 -2.37 6.36 14.80
N ASN A 181 -1.36 6.32 15.67
CA ASN A 181 -0.11 7.09 15.56
C ASN A 181 0.78 6.68 14.38
N GLN A 182 0.53 5.50 13.79
CA GLN A 182 1.21 4.97 12.60
C GLN A 182 0.44 5.29 11.30
N TYR A 183 -0.79 5.78 11.39
CA TYR A 183 -1.56 6.16 10.22
C TYR A 183 -0.84 7.29 9.48
N PHE A 184 -0.86 7.24 8.17
CA PHE A 184 -0.14 8.16 7.30
C PHE A 184 -1.07 8.77 6.27
N ASN A 185 -0.76 9.99 5.85
CA ASN A 185 -1.50 10.71 4.80
C ASN A 185 -0.57 11.24 3.69
N ARG A 186 0.73 10.93 3.76
CA ARG A 186 1.67 11.24 2.70
C ARG A 186 2.72 10.14 2.60
N ILE A 187 2.99 9.74 1.36
CA ILE A 187 4.02 8.75 1.01
C ILE A 187 5.00 9.45 0.07
N VAL A 188 6.29 9.29 0.32
CA VAL A 188 7.34 9.71 -0.60
C VAL A 188 8.07 8.47 -1.07
N ILE A 189 8.13 8.30 -2.39
CA ILE A 189 8.90 7.24 -3.06
C ILE A 189 10.11 7.93 -3.69
N SER A 190 11.29 7.54 -3.25
CA SER A 190 12.55 8.18 -3.60
C SER A 190 13.51 7.20 -4.26
N GLN A 191 14.25 7.69 -5.24
CA GLN A 191 15.49 7.03 -5.66
C GLN A 191 16.68 7.91 -5.34
N ILE A 192 17.38 7.60 -4.24
CA ILE A 192 18.44 8.47 -3.70
C ILE A 192 19.70 8.44 -4.59
N GLY A 193 20.03 7.29 -5.19
CA GLY A 193 21.20 7.17 -6.07
C GLY A 193 21.23 5.86 -6.87
N GLY A 194 21.79 5.92 -8.08
CA GLY A 194 21.79 4.82 -9.05
C GLY A 194 20.40 4.60 -9.69
N GLY A 195 20.34 3.75 -10.73
CA GLY A 195 19.11 3.12 -11.27
C GLY A 195 17.79 3.90 -11.24
N GLY A 196 16.71 3.16 -11.02
CA GLY A 196 15.35 3.65 -10.86
C GLY A 196 14.61 2.91 -9.73
N PHE A 197 13.44 3.45 -9.40
CA PHE A 197 12.43 2.85 -8.54
C PHE A 197 11.20 2.63 -9.42
N GLU A 198 10.88 1.37 -9.68
CA GLU A 198 9.81 0.97 -10.57
C GLU A 198 8.63 0.37 -9.79
N SER A 199 7.45 0.96 -9.95
CA SER A 199 6.25 0.52 -9.24
C SER A 199 4.97 0.55 -10.07
N ASP A 200 4.04 -0.35 -9.75
CA ASP A 200 2.73 -0.45 -10.37
C ASP A 200 1.66 -0.87 -9.34
N ASN A 201 0.38 -0.78 -9.72
CA ASN A 201 -0.78 -1.26 -8.95
C ASN A 201 -0.76 -0.85 -7.46
N HIS A 202 -0.78 0.46 -7.21
CA HIS A 202 -0.77 1.02 -5.86
C HIS A 202 -2.14 0.86 -5.19
N SER A 203 -2.23 0.04 -4.14
CA SER A 203 -3.47 -0.22 -3.39
C SER A 203 -3.53 0.60 -2.10
N PHE A 204 -4.66 1.24 -1.82
CA PHE A 204 -4.84 2.12 -0.67
C PHE A 204 -6.10 1.76 0.10
N ARG A 205 -6.02 1.70 1.43
CA ARG A 205 -7.19 1.58 2.30
C ARG A 205 -7.20 2.71 3.33
N MET A 206 -8.31 3.42 3.38
CA MET A 206 -8.52 4.47 4.38
C MET A 206 -8.61 3.85 5.77
N ALA A 207 -7.96 4.48 6.73
CA ALA A 207 -8.10 4.10 8.12
C ALA A 207 -9.55 4.27 8.56
N SER A 208 -10.09 3.29 9.31
CA SER A 208 -11.36 3.49 10.00
C SER A 208 -11.13 4.43 11.18
N VAL A 209 -11.38 5.72 10.97
CA VAL A 209 -11.38 6.73 12.02
C VAL A 209 -12.85 7.01 12.37
N PRO A 210 -13.27 6.93 13.65
CA PRO A 210 -14.60 7.39 14.02
C PRO A 210 -14.76 8.86 13.61
N GLU A 211 -15.78 9.14 12.79
CA GLU A 211 -16.14 10.49 12.35
C GLU A 211 -16.24 11.43 13.57
N PRO A 212 -15.73 12.68 13.51
CA PRO A 212 -15.83 13.64 14.62
C PRO A 212 -17.27 13.84 15.12
N THR A 213 -18.26 13.70 14.24
CA THR A 213 -19.70 13.80 14.55
C THR A 213 -20.19 12.67 15.45
N ALA A 214 -19.62 11.47 15.34
CA ALA A 214 -19.98 10.33 16.19
C ALA A 214 -19.56 10.58 17.66
N ILE A 215 -18.41 11.22 17.87
CA ILE A 215 -17.95 11.60 19.21
C ILE A 215 -18.83 12.73 19.76
N LEU A 216 -19.08 13.79 18.99
CA LEU A 216 -19.99 14.88 19.39
C LEU A 216 -21.39 14.39 19.74
N GLY A 217 -21.93 13.44 18.98
CA GLY A 217 -23.22 12.80 19.27
C GLY A 217 -23.24 12.04 20.59
N LEU A 218 -22.18 11.27 20.88
CA LEU A 218 -22.04 10.56 22.16
C LEU A 218 -21.89 11.54 23.35
N THR A 219 -21.13 12.62 23.19
CA THR A 219 -20.98 13.65 24.23
C THR A 219 -22.30 14.40 24.47
N ALA A 220 -23.06 14.69 23.42
CA ALA A 220 -24.36 15.37 23.53
C ALA A 220 -25.41 14.48 24.21
N VAL A 221 -25.49 13.20 23.85
CA VAL A 221 -26.41 12.25 24.49
C VAL A 221 -26.02 11.99 25.95
N GLY A 222 -24.73 11.80 26.23
CA GLY A 222 -24.22 11.65 27.60
C GLY A 222 -24.49 12.88 28.47
N GLY A 223 -24.28 14.09 27.93
CA GLY A 223 -24.59 15.35 28.60
C GLY A 223 -26.09 15.53 28.88
N ALA A 224 -26.95 15.18 27.92
CA ALA A 224 -28.40 15.25 28.08
C ALA A 224 -28.93 14.29 29.17
N LEU A 225 -28.38 13.07 29.26
CA LEU A 225 -28.75 12.10 30.29
C LEU A 225 -28.30 12.54 31.70
N LEU A 226 -27.12 13.15 31.82
CA LEU A 226 -26.63 13.71 33.08
C LEU A 226 -27.46 14.92 33.54
N LEU A 227 -27.87 15.80 32.61
CA LEU A 227 -28.75 16.93 32.91
C LEU A 227 -30.16 16.47 33.32
N LYS A 228 -30.70 15.42 32.67
CA LYS A 228 -31.98 14.82 33.06
C LYS A 228 -31.95 14.24 34.48
N ARG A 229 -30.87 13.54 34.85
CA ARG A 229 -30.68 13.00 36.20
C ARG A 229 -30.64 14.10 37.27
N LYS A 230 -29.92 15.20 37.01
CA LYS A 230 -29.87 16.33 37.96
C LYS A 230 -31.22 17.00 38.18
N LYS A 231 -32.09 17.07 37.16
CA LYS A 231 -33.45 17.61 37.31
C LYS A 231 -34.38 16.68 38.10
N GLN A 232 -34.23 15.37 38.00
CA GLN A 232 -35.05 14.43 38.79
C GLN A 232 -34.70 14.45 40.28
N THR A 233 -33.42 14.58 40.64
CA THR A 233 -32.98 14.66 42.05
C THR A 233 -33.38 15.96 42.75
N GLN A 234 -33.67 17.03 42.01
CA GLN A 234 -34.07 18.34 42.55
C GLN A 234 -35.60 18.51 42.70
N ILE A 235 -36.40 17.49 42.33
CA ILE A 235 -37.87 17.50 42.43
C ILE A 235 -38.35 16.62 43.60
N GLU A 236 -37.43 15.93 44.29
CA GLU A 236 -37.72 15.05 45.45
C GLU A 236 -37.37 15.67 46.83
N GLU A 237 -37.14 17.00 46.91
CA GLU A 237 -37.09 17.78 48.16
C GLU A 237 -38.27 18.75 48.25
#